data_AF-A0AA96TJW1-F1
#
_entry.id   AF-A0AA96TJW1-F1
#
_cell.length_a   1.000
_cell.length_b   1.000
_cell.length_c   1.000
_cell.angle_alpha   90.00
_cell.angle_beta   90.00
_cell.angle_gamma   90.00
#
_symmetry.space_group_name_H-M   'P 1'
#
loop_
_entity.id
_entity.type
_entity.pdbx_description
1 polymer ?
#
loop_
_entity_poly.entity_id
_entity_poly.type
_entity_poly.pdbx_seq_one_letter_code
_entity_poly.pdbx_strand_id
1 'polypeptide(L)'
;MRKVTRRRSGSLAEAQFAITQFSGWVSNADTKAGLMATATTILGGALVGQRTAIRASFPPESPREWAVAAVLVWTLLAVVTTAFALTAALRPRVVNDGYSRFSWPTVAATPAHVLDAADPRDSSREAWRSAHELAGIARLKFRWLRLALLAWANGATGLFAWFLLFP
;
A
#
# COMPACT_ATOMS: atom_id res chain seq x y z
N MET A 1 29.57 -33.31 16.11
CA MET A 1 29.06 -31.95 16.42
C MET A 1 29.14 -30.92 15.26
N ARG A 2 29.97 -31.08 14.22
CA ARG A 2 30.11 -30.10 13.10
C ARG A 2 28.87 -29.87 12.19
N LYS A 3 27.97 -30.87 12.02
CA LYS A 3 26.79 -30.74 11.12
C LYS A 3 25.72 -29.77 11.64
N VAL A 4 25.57 -29.63 12.96
CA VAL A 4 24.51 -28.81 13.58
C VAL A 4 24.80 -27.32 13.43
N THR A 5 26.06 -26.91 13.57
CA THR A 5 26.48 -25.51 13.44
C THR A 5 26.30 -24.98 12.01
N ARG A 6 26.62 -25.80 11.00
CA ARG A 6 26.46 -25.44 9.58
C ARG A 6 25.01 -25.26 9.14
N ARG A 7 24.07 -26.03 9.74
CA ARG A 7 22.63 -25.91 9.44
C ARG A 7 22.03 -24.62 10.02
N ARG A 8 22.52 -24.18 11.19
CA ARG A 8 22.05 -22.95 11.86
C ARG A 8 22.53 -21.69 11.17
N SER A 9 23.79 -21.66 10.72
CA SER A 9 24.30 -20.54 9.92
C SER A 9 23.57 -20.39 8.58
N GLY A 10 23.17 -21.50 7.96
CA GLY A 10 22.33 -21.48 6.75
C GLY A 10 20.96 -20.86 7.00
N SER A 11 20.28 -21.26 8.08
CA SER A 11 18.92 -20.75 8.39
C SER A 11 18.89 -19.27 8.73
N LEU A 12 19.93 -18.72 9.38
CA LEU A 12 20.03 -17.28 9.63
C LEU A 12 20.25 -16.50 8.33
N ALA A 13 21.14 -16.98 7.45
CA ALA A 13 21.40 -16.35 6.16
C ALA A 13 20.14 -16.35 5.26
N GLU A 14 19.39 -17.46 5.24
CA GLU A 14 18.09 -17.56 4.57
C GLU A 14 17.07 -16.55 5.11
N ALA A 15 16.98 -16.40 6.44
CA ALA A 15 16.08 -15.43 7.06
C ALA A 15 16.46 -13.98 6.73
N GLN A 16 17.76 -13.65 6.76
CA GLN A 16 18.26 -12.32 6.37
C GLN A 16 18.01 -12.00 4.89
N PHE A 17 18.18 -13.00 4.02
CA PHE A 17 17.79 -12.89 2.62
C PHE A 17 16.29 -12.60 2.48
N ALA A 18 15.45 -13.37 3.19
CA ALA A 18 13.99 -13.17 3.18
C ALA A 18 13.57 -11.78 3.69
N ILE A 19 14.16 -11.29 4.79
CA ILE A 19 13.97 -9.91 5.29
C ILE A 19 14.28 -8.90 4.17
N THR A 20 15.41 -9.06 3.49
CA THR A 20 15.84 -8.15 2.42
C THR A 20 14.85 -8.14 1.25
N GLN A 21 14.38 -9.32 0.83
CA GLN A 21 13.38 -9.44 -0.25
C GLN A 21 12.05 -8.81 0.14
N PHE A 22 11.54 -9.09 1.35
CA PHE A 22 10.25 -8.55 1.79
C PHE A 22 10.30 -7.04 2.07
N SER A 23 11.42 -6.53 2.60
CA SER A 23 11.65 -5.08 2.68
C SER A 23 11.60 -4.43 1.29
N GLY A 24 12.24 -5.05 0.29
CA GLY A 24 12.15 -4.62 -1.10
C GLY A 24 10.72 -4.61 -1.64
N TRP A 25 9.91 -5.61 -1.30
CA TRP A 25 8.50 -5.66 -1.69
C TRP A 25 7.64 -4.59 -1.03
N VAL A 26 7.89 -4.29 0.26
CA VAL A 26 7.23 -3.19 0.96
C VAL A 26 7.57 -1.86 0.28
N SER A 27 8.85 -1.60 0.00
CA SER A 27 9.30 -0.39 -0.69
C SER A 27 8.70 -0.26 -2.09
N ASN A 28 8.66 -1.35 -2.87
CA ASN A 28 8.02 -1.35 -4.18
C ASN A 28 6.51 -1.05 -4.09
N ALA A 29 5.81 -1.60 -3.09
CA ALA A 29 4.41 -1.29 -2.87
C ALA A 29 4.19 0.20 -2.53
N ASP A 30 5.09 0.80 -1.74
CA ASP A 30 5.04 2.23 -1.40
C ASP A 30 5.30 3.13 -2.61
N THR A 31 6.28 2.80 -3.46
CA THR A 31 6.53 3.50 -4.72
C THR A 31 5.29 3.46 -5.63
N LYS A 32 4.67 2.28 -5.79
CA LYS A 32 3.44 2.15 -6.59
C LYS A 32 2.27 2.91 -5.98
N ALA A 33 2.13 2.93 -4.67
CA ALA A 33 1.11 3.73 -3.99
C ALA A 33 1.33 5.23 -4.24
N GLY A 34 2.57 5.71 -4.21
CA GLY A 34 2.93 7.09 -4.56
C GLY A 34 2.57 7.45 -6.00
N LEU A 35 2.92 6.59 -6.97
CA LEU A 35 2.54 6.79 -8.38
C LEU A 35 1.02 6.83 -8.56
N MET A 36 0.29 5.93 -7.88
CA MET A 36 -1.17 5.91 -7.90
C MET A 36 -1.78 7.17 -7.26
N ALA A 37 -1.19 7.70 -6.19
CA ALA A 37 -1.62 8.94 -5.58
C ALA A 37 -1.48 10.10 -6.57
N THR A 38 -0.34 10.21 -7.27
CA THR A 38 -0.13 11.19 -8.33
C THR A 38 -1.17 11.05 -9.45
N ALA A 39 -1.41 9.83 -9.93
CA ALA A 39 -2.42 9.58 -10.95
C ALA A 39 -3.85 9.94 -10.50
N THR A 40 -4.15 9.73 -9.21
CA THR A 40 -5.44 10.11 -8.60
C THR A 40 -5.59 11.62 -8.52
N THR A 41 -4.52 12.35 -8.19
CA THR A 41 -4.50 13.83 -8.19
C THR A 41 -4.76 14.40 -9.58
N ILE A 42 -4.15 13.81 -10.63
CA ILE A 42 -4.41 14.22 -12.02
C ILE A 42 -5.90 14.04 -12.37
N LEU A 43 -6.45 12.87 -12.05
CA LEU A 43 -7.85 12.56 -12.33
C LEU A 43 -8.81 13.48 -11.53
N GLY A 44 -8.49 13.76 -10.27
CA GLY A 44 -9.22 14.73 -9.45
C GLY A 44 -9.13 16.15 -10.03
N GLY A 45 -7.97 16.56 -10.51
CA GLY A 45 -7.77 17.85 -11.19
C GLY A 45 -8.63 17.98 -12.45
N ALA A 46 -8.73 16.92 -13.25
CA ALA A 46 -9.60 16.89 -14.42
C ALA A 46 -11.08 17.09 -14.05
N LEU A 47 -11.56 16.44 -12.98
CA LEU A 47 -12.93 16.63 -12.47
C LEU A 47 -13.17 18.07 -11.97
N VAL A 48 -12.21 18.65 -11.26
CA VAL A 48 -12.29 20.05 -10.81
C VAL A 48 -12.33 21.02 -12.00
N GLY A 49 -11.59 20.72 -13.07
CA GLY A 49 -11.65 21.48 -14.31
C GLY A 49 -13.04 21.49 -14.96
N GLN A 50 -13.80 20.40 -14.78
CA GLN A 50 -15.16 20.24 -15.29
C GLN A 50 -16.26 20.85 -14.39
N ARG A 51 -15.90 21.57 -13.32
CA ARG A 51 -16.87 22.10 -12.33
C ARG A 51 -18.00 22.93 -12.91
N THR A 52 -17.76 23.70 -13.98
CA THR A 52 -18.77 24.54 -14.62
C THR A 52 -19.74 23.71 -15.45
N ALA A 53 -19.23 22.74 -16.23
CA ALA A 53 -20.03 21.78 -16.97
C ALA A 53 -20.89 20.95 -16.01
N ILE A 54 -20.29 20.44 -14.93
CA ILE A 54 -21.00 19.73 -13.87
C ILE A 54 -22.15 20.58 -13.32
N ARG A 55 -21.89 21.84 -12.92
CA ARG A 55 -22.95 22.74 -12.40
C ARG A 55 -24.06 23.00 -13.41
N ALA A 56 -23.74 23.09 -14.69
CA ALA A 56 -24.73 23.29 -15.74
C ALA A 56 -25.62 22.06 -15.98
N SER A 57 -25.16 20.86 -15.60
CA SER A 57 -25.93 19.62 -15.69
C SER A 57 -26.91 19.38 -14.53
N PHE A 58 -27.02 20.30 -13.56
CA PHE A 58 -27.92 20.17 -12.41
C PHE A 58 -28.88 21.36 -12.28
N PRO A 59 -30.18 21.13 -11.98
CA PRO A 59 -30.82 19.82 -11.79
C PRO A 59 -31.04 19.06 -13.12
N PRO A 60 -31.00 17.71 -13.12
CA PRO A 60 -31.26 16.92 -14.32
C PRO A 60 -32.77 16.87 -14.63
N GLU A 61 -33.14 17.23 -15.85
CA GLU A 61 -34.51 17.30 -16.36
C GLU A 61 -34.81 16.19 -17.38
N SER A 62 -33.78 15.64 -18.04
CA SER A 62 -33.94 14.59 -19.05
C SER A 62 -33.33 13.24 -18.63
N PRO A 63 -33.79 12.08 -19.19
CA PRO A 63 -33.17 10.78 -18.93
C PRO A 63 -31.67 10.74 -19.25
N ARG A 64 -31.22 11.52 -20.25
CA ARG A 64 -29.80 11.67 -20.59
C ARG A 64 -29.03 12.37 -19.47
N GLU A 65 -29.57 13.45 -18.91
CA GLU A 65 -28.94 14.17 -17.80
C GLU A 65 -28.87 13.32 -16.52
N TRP A 66 -29.88 12.48 -16.28
CA TRP A 66 -29.82 11.48 -15.21
C TRP A 66 -28.69 10.46 -15.42
N ALA A 67 -28.48 9.98 -16.65
CA ALA A 67 -27.35 9.11 -16.97
C ALA A 67 -25.99 9.79 -16.75
N VAL A 68 -25.88 11.06 -17.14
CA VAL A 68 -24.68 11.90 -16.92
C VAL A 68 -24.42 12.09 -15.41
N ALA A 69 -25.45 12.40 -14.63
CA ALA A 69 -25.35 12.51 -13.17
C ALA A 69 -24.92 11.18 -12.53
N ALA A 70 -25.45 10.04 -12.99
CA ALA A 70 -25.07 8.72 -12.50
C ALA A 70 -23.59 8.40 -12.79
N VAL A 71 -23.09 8.73 -13.99
CA VAL A 71 -21.68 8.58 -14.37
C VAL A 71 -20.78 9.46 -13.48
N LEU A 72 -21.19 10.69 -13.20
CA LEU A 72 -20.46 11.58 -12.30
C LEU A 72 -20.38 11.00 -10.88
N VAL A 73 -21.51 10.57 -10.31
CA VAL A 73 -21.55 9.95 -8.97
C VAL A 73 -20.67 8.70 -8.93
N TRP A 74 -20.77 7.84 -9.94
CA TRP A 74 -19.92 6.65 -10.05
C TRP A 74 -18.42 7.01 -10.07
N THR A 75 -18.05 8.02 -10.85
CA THR A 75 -16.67 8.50 -10.95
C THR A 75 -16.17 9.04 -9.61
N LEU A 76 -16.98 9.83 -8.91
CA LEU A 76 -16.64 10.37 -7.60
C LEU A 76 -16.47 9.26 -6.55
N LEU A 77 -17.37 8.28 -6.52
CA LEU A 77 -17.24 7.12 -5.63
C LEU A 77 -15.97 6.33 -5.91
N ALA A 78 -15.60 6.17 -7.18
CA ALA A 78 -14.37 5.51 -7.58
C ALA A 78 -13.11 6.28 -7.10
N VAL A 79 -13.10 7.61 -7.21
CA VAL A 79 -12.02 8.48 -6.69
C VAL A 79 -11.89 8.36 -5.17
N VAL A 80 -13.00 8.48 -4.44
CA VAL A 80 -13.02 8.37 -2.98
C VAL A 80 -12.53 6.98 -2.53
N THR A 81 -12.98 5.92 -3.21
CA THR A 81 -12.54 4.55 -2.93
C THR A 81 -11.04 4.38 -3.18
N THR A 82 -10.52 4.98 -4.25
CA THR A 82 -9.09 4.98 -4.56
C THR A 82 -8.30 5.66 -3.45
N ALA A 83 -8.69 6.87 -3.05
CA ALA A 83 -8.04 7.62 -1.98
C ALA A 83 -8.04 6.84 -0.66
N PHE A 84 -9.20 6.29 -0.28
CA PHE A 84 -9.32 5.44 0.92
C PHE A 84 -8.40 4.22 0.86
N ALA A 85 -8.38 3.50 -0.27
CA ALA A 85 -7.53 2.33 -0.44
C ALA A 85 -6.03 2.67 -0.41
N LEU A 86 -5.62 3.83 -0.96
CA LEU A 86 -4.24 4.31 -0.87
C LEU A 86 -3.85 4.69 0.55
N THR A 87 -4.70 5.41 1.29
CA THR A 87 -4.47 5.70 2.71
C THR A 87 -4.38 4.40 3.51
N ALA A 88 -5.25 3.43 3.23
CA ALA A 88 -5.19 2.12 3.84
C ALA A 88 -3.87 1.43 3.49
N ALA A 89 -3.39 1.45 2.25
CA ALA A 89 -2.11 0.84 1.88
C ALA A 89 -0.92 1.45 2.65
N LEU A 90 -0.91 2.78 2.82
CA LEU A 90 0.19 3.53 3.45
C LEU A 90 0.13 3.56 4.98
N ARG A 91 -1.01 3.21 5.60
CA ARG A 91 -1.15 3.22 7.06
C ARG A 91 -0.03 2.42 7.74
N PRO A 92 0.71 3.01 8.71
CA PRO A 92 1.71 2.30 9.49
C PRO A 92 1.09 1.09 10.20
N ARG A 93 1.76 -0.06 10.10
CA ARG A 93 1.28 -1.34 10.65
C ARG A 93 2.27 -2.03 11.57
N VAL A 94 3.32 -1.34 11.95
CA VAL A 94 4.32 -1.88 12.87
C VAL A 94 3.70 -1.85 14.28
N VAL A 95 3.11 -2.97 14.69
CA VAL A 95 2.79 -3.23 16.09
C VAL A 95 4.02 -3.89 16.66
N ASN A 96 4.74 -3.18 17.53
CA ASN A 96 6.00 -3.65 18.06
C ASN A 96 5.74 -4.55 19.29
N ASP A 97 5.35 -5.79 19.04
CA ASP A 97 5.11 -6.76 20.10
C ASP A 97 6.43 -7.47 20.48
N GLY A 98 7.34 -6.71 21.09
CA GLY A 98 8.52 -7.23 21.76
C GLY A 98 9.86 -6.73 21.24
N TYR A 99 10.93 -7.37 21.71
CA TYR A 99 12.31 -7.09 21.34
C TYR A 99 12.70 -7.86 20.06
N SER A 100 13.32 -7.16 19.10
CA SER A 100 13.98 -7.77 17.95
C SER A 100 15.19 -6.93 17.53
N ARG A 101 16.33 -7.60 17.35
CA ARG A 101 17.57 -6.97 16.88
C ARG A 101 17.56 -6.63 15.39
N PHE A 102 16.52 -7.05 14.66
CA PHE A 102 16.37 -6.85 13.22
C PHE A 102 15.33 -5.77 12.85
N SER A 103 14.72 -5.12 13.84
CA SER A 103 13.69 -4.10 13.62
C SER A 103 14.06 -2.76 14.26
N TRP A 104 13.80 -1.68 13.54
CA TRP A 104 13.71 -0.34 14.12
C TRP A 104 12.26 -0.10 14.62
N PRO A 105 12.03 0.58 15.76
CA PRO A 105 12.99 1.34 16.57
C PRO A 105 13.68 0.56 17.68
N THR A 106 13.32 -0.71 17.92
CA THR A 106 13.85 -1.52 19.04
C THR A 106 15.36 -1.63 19.04
N VAL A 107 15.97 -1.88 17.89
CA VAL A 107 17.44 -1.93 17.78
C VAL A 107 18.10 -0.59 18.11
N ALA A 108 17.45 0.54 17.78
CA ALA A 108 17.98 1.87 18.07
C ALA A 108 17.78 2.29 19.54
N ALA A 109 16.73 1.78 20.19
CA ALA A 109 16.45 2.03 21.60
C ALA A 109 17.24 1.11 22.55
N THR A 110 17.85 0.04 22.04
CA THR A 110 18.57 -0.94 22.86
C THR A 110 20.06 -0.60 22.95
N PRO A 111 20.67 -0.53 24.15
CA PRO A 111 22.11 -0.35 24.29
C PRO A 111 22.93 -1.46 23.61
N ALA A 112 24.06 -1.11 23.00
CA ALA A 112 24.91 -2.04 22.25
C ALA A 112 25.31 -3.29 23.06
N HIS A 113 25.64 -3.13 24.35
CA HIS A 113 26.03 -4.26 25.21
C HIS A 113 24.91 -5.29 25.41
N VAL A 114 23.64 -4.88 25.33
CA VAL A 114 22.48 -5.80 25.40
C VAL A 114 22.30 -6.55 24.09
N LEU A 115 22.56 -5.89 22.96
CA LEU A 115 22.56 -6.53 21.64
C LEU A 115 23.66 -7.58 21.52
N ASP A 116 24.86 -7.28 22.06
CA ASP A 116 26.02 -8.17 22.05
C ASP A 116 25.83 -9.37 23.01
N ALA A 117 25.13 -9.18 24.13
CA ALA A 117 24.85 -10.23 25.09
C ALA A 117 23.72 -11.19 24.65
N ALA A 118 23.00 -10.89 23.58
CA ALA A 118 21.82 -11.64 23.16
C ALA A 118 22.21 -12.98 22.50
N ASP A 119 21.58 -14.09 22.93
CA ASP A 119 21.94 -15.45 22.52
C ASP A 119 21.92 -15.61 20.98
N PRO A 120 23.04 -16.00 20.34
CA PRO A 120 23.08 -16.31 18.90
C PRO A 120 22.09 -17.39 18.46
N ARG A 121 21.61 -18.23 19.38
CA ARG A 121 20.63 -19.29 19.12
C ARG A 121 19.24 -18.72 18.81
N ASP A 122 18.91 -17.55 19.34
CA ASP A 122 17.61 -16.91 19.11
C ASP A 122 17.58 -16.06 17.83
N SER A 123 18.74 -15.67 17.29
CA SER A 123 18.87 -14.80 16.11
C SER A 123 18.10 -15.31 14.89
N SER A 124 18.14 -16.62 14.62
CA SER A 124 17.41 -17.20 13.47
C SER A 124 15.89 -17.13 13.67
N ARG A 125 15.42 -17.36 14.90
CA ARG A 125 13.99 -17.30 15.24
C ARG A 125 13.47 -15.86 15.18
N GLU A 126 14.23 -14.90 15.72
CA GLU A 126 13.94 -13.47 15.62
C GLU A 126 13.90 -13.01 14.17
N ALA A 127 14.88 -13.40 13.35
CA ALA A 127 14.93 -13.04 11.93
C ALA A 127 13.74 -13.60 11.14
N TRP A 128 13.35 -14.86 11.37
CA TRP A 128 12.17 -15.43 10.71
C TRP A 128 10.86 -14.76 11.14
N ARG A 129 10.75 -14.33 12.40
CA ARG A 129 9.60 -13.54 12.87
C ARG A 129 9.52 -12.22 12.12
N SER A 130 10.62 -11.47 12.04
CA SER A 130 10.67 -10.21 11.28
C SER A 130 10.42 -10.41 9.79
N ALA A 131 10.93 -11.48 9.18
CA ALA A 131 10.62 -11.84 7.79
C ALA A 131 9.11 -12.09 7.59
N HIS A 132 8.49 -12.84 8.51
CA HIS A 132 7.06 -13.13 8.46
C HIS A 132 6.20 -11.86 8.59
N GLU A 133 6.55 -10.97 9.52
CA GLU A 133 5.88 -9.68 9.70
C GLU A 133 5.98 -8.81 8.45
N LEU A 134 7.17 -8.69 7.87
CA LEU A 134 7.38 -7.96 6.61
C LEU A 134 6.58 -8.55 5.45
N ALA A 135 6.54 -9.88 5.34
CA ALA A 135 5.72 -10.56 4.33
C ALA A 135 4.22 -10.27 4.52
N GLY A 136 3.74 -10.27 5.77
CA GLY A 136 2.36 -9.91 6.11
C GLY A 136 2.03 -8.47 5.73
N ILE A 137 2.93 -7.52 6.04
CA ILE A 137 2.80 -6.11 5.65
C ILE A 137 2.75 -5.98 4.12
N ALA A 138 3.70 -6.59 3.40
CA ALA A 138 3.75 -6.55 1.94
C ALA A 138 2.45 -7.09 1.32
N ARG A 139 1.97 -8.25 1.78
CA ARG A 139 0.70 -8.85 1.31
C ARG A 139 -0.48 -7.91 1.49
N LEU A 140 -0.60 -7.26 2.66
CA LEU A 140 -1.66 -6.31 2.93
C LEU A 140 -1.56 -5.06 2.05
N LYS A 141 -0.37 -4.50 1.86
CA LYS A 141 -0.13 -3.37 0.96
C LYS A 141 -0.58 -3.69 -0.46
N PHE A 142 -0.17 -4.83 -1.01
CA PHE A 142 -0.58 -5.24 -2.36
C PHE A 142 -2.09 -5.49 -2.48
N ARG A 143 -2.75 -6.00 -1.44
CA ARG A 143 -4.21 -6.16 -1.44
C ARG A 143 -4.93 -4.81 -1.59
N TRP A 144 -4.53 -3.81 -0.79
CA TRP A 144 -5.09 -2.47 -0.87
C TRP A 144 -4.72 -1.76 -2.17
N LEU A 145 -3.49 -1.93 -2.65
CA LEU A 145 -3.04 -1.39 -3.93
C LEU A 145 -3.84 -1.95 -5.11
N ARG A 146 -4.20 -3.25 -5.08
CA ARG A 146 -5.08 -3.85 -6.10
C ARG A 146 -6.47 -3.21 -6.10
N LEU A 147 -7.04 -2.99 -4.91
CA LEU A 147 -8.33 -2.30 -4.79
C LEU A 147 -8.22 -0.85 -5.31
N ALA A 148 -7.17 -0.13 -4.94
CA ALA A 148 -6.92 1.24 -5.40
C ALA A 148 -6.79 1.29 -6.94
N LEU A 149 -6.07 0.35 -7.55
CA LEU A 149 -5.91 0.29 -8.99
C LEU A 149 -7.24 0.03 -9.71
N LEU A 150 -8.05 -0.91 -9.22
CA LEU A 150 -9.37 -1.23 -9.81
C LEU A 150 -10.33 -0.04 -9.66
N ALA A 151 -10.36 0.59 -8.49
CA ALA A 151 -11.18 1.77 -8.25
C ALA A 151 -10.73 2.93 -9.15
N TRP A 152 -9.43 3.17 -9.28
CA TRP A 152 -8.91 4.22 -10.14
C TRP A 152 -9.24 3.98 -11.61
N ALA A 153 -9.09 2.74 -12.10
CA ALA A 153 -9.45 2.37 -13.47
C ALA A 153 -10.93 2.62 -13.74
N ASN A 154 -11.82 2.25 -12.81
CA ASN A 154 -13.25 2.55 -12.91
C ASN A 154 -13.52 4.06 -12.94
N GLY A 155 -12.82 4.84 -12.11
CA GLY A 155 -12.93 6.31 -12.12
C GLY A 155 -12.46 6.92 -13.44
N ALA A 156 -11.38 6.40 -14.02
CA ALA A 156 -10.89 6.83 -15.34
C ALA A 156 -11.90 6.51 -16.45
N THR A 157 -12.52 5.33 -16.43
CA THR A 157 -13.59 4.97 -17.36
C THR A 157 -14.81 5.87 -17.21
N GLY A 158 -15.22 6.18 -15.98
CA GLY A 158 -16.31 7.10 -15.70
C GLY A 158 -16.04 8.52 -16.22
N LEU A 159 -14.82 9.04 -16.00
CA LEU A 159 -14.42 10.34 -16.54
C LEU A 159 -14.36 10.33 -18.07
N PHE A 160 -13.89 9.25 -18.68
CA PHE A 160 -13.90 9.11 -20.14
C PHE A 160 -15.33 9.09 -20.70
N ALA A 161 -16.24 8.34 -20.05
CA ALA A 161 -17.66 8.33 -20.41
C ALA A 161 -18.30 9.72 -20.24
N TRP A 162 -17.91 10.47 -19.19
CA TRP A 162 -18.34 11.86 -19.01
C TRP A 162 -17.98 12.72 -20.23
N PHE A 163 -16.73 12.67 -20.70
CA PHE A 163 -16.29 13.42 -21.89
C PHE A 163 -17.00 13.00 -23.18
N LEU A 164 -17.39 11.74 -23.31
CA LEU A 164 -18.16 11.29 -24.47
C LEU A 164 -19.61 11.77 -24.45
N LEU A 165 -20.21 11.87 -23.26
CA LEU A 165 -21.59 12.30 -23.07
C LEU A 165 -21.75 13.82 -23.05
N PHE A 166 -20.69 14.53 -22.65
CA PHE A 166 -20.60 15.98 -22.48
C PHE A 166 -19.29 16.49 -23.14
N PRO A 167 -19.26 16.57 -24.49
CA PRO A 167 -18.10 17.09 -25.23
C PRO A 167 -17.87 18.59 -24.99
#